data_AF-A0A662XIL3-F1
#
_entry.id   AF-A0A662XIL3-F1
#
_cell.length_a   1.000
_cell.length_b   1.000
_cell.length_c   1.000
_cell.angle_alpha   90.00
_cell.angle_beta   90.00
_cell.angle_gamma   90.00
#
_symmetry.space_group_name_H-M   'P 1'
#
loop_
_entity.id
_entity.type
_entity.pdbx_description
1 polymer ?
#
loop_
_entity_poly.entity_id
_entity_poly.type
_entity_poly.pdbx_seq_one_letter_code
_entity_poly.pdbx_strand_id
1 'polypeptide(L)'
;MQRDECIYNLIPRPEVQPVKPERYRSKFDPHVQPTGSTFGVRGKTKLEGANLGAPERLAKPSSARGFGRVLTKPDPKSFIRKGERSATAVVSAKRTREPSSKFTYAGQAKPAVVRKDEKPIMGLKSAKNFVTANAVESILAVPGHRARVVTEPPQYVSKQDYGQVPRYLSQVKDEIARENSMIEEFVRQNRNLLEEDGRGRAEPMDERERLALVDSLKAKWDHVNGKYQKLCHNVVFDTLGKVRRKETFEKELTQLERDIQLLEKGHVVVASSNNDRY
;
A
#
# COMPACT_ATOMS: atom_id res chain seq x y z
N MET A 1 -30.60 9.86 28.16
CA MET A 1 -30.19 10.42 29.47
C MET A 1 -29.56 9.33 30.32
N GLN A 2 -28.31 8.96 30.01
CA GLN A 2 -27.48 8.25 30.98
C GLN A 2 -27.05 9.30 32.00
N ARG A 3 -27.27 9.01 33.29
CA ARG A 3 -26.91 9.94 34.38
C ARG A 3 -25.40 10.20 34.29
N ASP A 4 -25.02 11.46 34.17
CA ASP A 4 -23.62 11.92 34.04
C ASP A 4 -22.75 11.46 35.21
N GLU A 5 -23.37 11.09 36.32
CA GLU A 5 -22.71 10.56 37.52
C GLU A 5 -23.37 9.23 37.93
N CYS A 6 -22.62 8.14 37.77
CA CYS A 6 -23.06 6.81 38.13
C CYS A 6 -22.00 6.13 38.99
N ILE A 7 -22.39 5.58 40.15
CA ILE A 7 -21.46 4.96 41.11
C ILE A 7 -20.63 3.82 40.50
N TYR A 8 -21.16 3.18 39.45
CA TYR A 8 -20.47 2.12 38.71
C TYR A 8 -19.35 2.65 37.78
N ASN A 9 -19.30 3.95 37.51
CA ASN A 9 -18.23 4.62 36.74
C ASN A 9 -17.13 5.23 37.65
N LEU A 10 -17.24 5.07 38.97
CA LEU A 10 -16.27 5.62 39.93
C LEU A 10 -14.87 5.01 39.79
N ILE A 11 -14.80 3.73 39.42
CA ILE A 11 -13.55 3.02 39.14
C ILE A 11 -13.47 2.85 37.62
N PRO A 12 -12.56 3.55 36.92
CA PRO A 12 -12.39 3.37 35.49
C PRO A 12 -12.01 1.93 35.19
N ARG A 13 -12.66 1.34 34.17
CA ARG A 13 -12.31 -0.02 33.73
C ARG A 13 -10.86 0.00 33.21
N PRO A 14 -10.02 -0.98 33.60
CA PRO A 14 -8.66 -1.02 33.10
C PRO A 14 -8.69 -1.22 31.58
N GLU A 15 -8.26 -0.21 30.83
CA GLU A 15 -8.12 -0.30 29.38
C GLU A 15 -7.04 -1.34 29.05
N VAL A 16 -7.44 -2.46 28.44
CA VAL A 16 -6.50 -3.49 27.99
C VAL A 16 -5.78 -2.93 26.76
N GLN A 17 -4.55 -2.44 26.95
CA GLN A 17 -3.74 -1.99 25.82
C GLN A 17 -3.46 -3.17 24.89
N PRO A 18 -3.86 -3.10 23.59
CA PRO A 18 -3.59 -4.18 22.66
C PRO A 18 -2.09 -4.33 22.48
N VAL A 19 -1.57 -5.54 22.71
CA VAL A 19 -0.14 -5.84 22.53
C VAL A 19 0.19 -5.74 21.04
N LYS A 20 1.18 -4.90 20.72
CA LYS A 20 1.65 -4.74 19.33
C LYS A 20 2.13 -6.09 18.80
N PRO A 21 1.75 -6.49 17.57
CA PRO A 21 2.22 -7.74 16.99
C PRO A 21 3.74 -7.73 16.83
N GLU A 22 4.33 -8.92 16.85
CA GLU A 22 5.77 -9.06 16.62
C GLU A 22 6.17 -8.52 15.25
N ARG A 23 7.36 -7.95 15.18
CA ARG A 23 7.92 -7.43 13.92
C ARG A 23 8.14 -8.59 12.95
N TYR A 24 7.62 -8.46 11.73
CA TYR A 24 7.87 -9.41 10.65
C TYR A 24 9.38 -9.65 10.43
N ARG A 25 9.78 -10.91 10.35
CA ARG A 25 11.12 -11.35 9.97
C ARG A 25 11.06 -12.09 8.64
N SER A 26 11.92 -11.73 7.70
CA SER A 26 12.00 -12.39 6.40
C SER A 26 12.45 -13.85 6.53
N LYS A 27 12.01 -14.71 5.62
CA LYS A 27 12.47 -16.10 5.50
C LYS A 27 13.94 -16.24 5.10
N PHE A 28 14.53 -15.16 4.58
CA PHE A 28 15.91 -15.13 4.08
C PHE A 28 16.87 -14.64 5.17
N ASP A 29 18.01 -15.34 5.30
CA ASP A 29 19.08 -15.00 6.24
C ASP A 29 19.87 -13.77 5.71
N PRO A 30 19.93 -12.66 6.47
CA PRO A 30 20.64 -11.45 6.04
C PRO A 30 22.18 -11.60 5.99
N HIS A 31 22.74 -12.68 6.56
CA HIS A 31 24.18 -12.93 6.56
C HIS A 31 24.65 -13.82 5.40
N VAL A 32 23.72 -14.19 4.51
CA VAL A 32 23.96 -15.05 3.37
C VAL A 32 24.04 -14.21 2.10
N GLN A 33 24.99 -14.54 1.22
CA GLN A 33 25.09 -13.88 -0.08
C GLN A 33 23.85 -14.17 -0.94
N PRO A 34 23.31 -13.18 -1.66
CA PRO A 34 22.26 -13.44 -2.64
C PRO A 34 22.75 -14.47 -3.67
N THR A 35 21.84 -15.28 -4.21
CA THR A 35 22.17 -16.33 -5.19
C THR A 35 21.41 -16.02 -6.48
N GLY A 36 22.01 -16.27 -7.65
CA GLY A 36 21.36 -16.07 -8.95
C GLY A 36 21.28 -14.61 -9.43
N SER A 37 22.23 -13.75 -9.02
CA SER A 37 22.35 -12.40 -9.58
C SER A 37 22.69 -12.45 -11.07
N THR A 38 22.06 -11.57 -11.87
CA THR A 38 22.32 -11.41 -13.31
C THR A 38 23.60 -10.60 -13.60
N PHE A 39 24.21 -10.01 -12.57
CA PHE A 39 25.47 -9.30 -12.68
C PHE A 39 26.65 -10.28 -12.59
N GLY A 40 27.66 -10.12 -13.46
CA GLY A 40 28.87 -10.95 -13.43
C GLY A 40 28.78 -12.32 -14.09
N VAL A 41 27.68 -12.60 -14.80
CA VAL A 41 27.44 -13.91 -15.47
C VAL A 41 28.44 -14.18 -16.61
N ARG A 42 29.09 -13.14 -17.14
CA ARG A 42 30.12 -13.24 -18.19
C ARG A 42 31.45 -12.73 -17.67
N GLY A 43 32.43 -13.62 -17.53
CA GLY A 43 33.79 -13.28 -17.11
C GLY A 43 34.41 -14.34 -16.20
N LYS A 44 35.66 -14.10 -15.77
CA LYS A 44 36.37 -14.94 -14.77
C LYS A 44 36.33 -14.33 -13.36
N THR A 45 35.72 -13.16 -13.21
CA THR A 45 35.63 -12.42 -11.96
C THR A 45 34.45 -12.92 -11.13
N LYS A 46 34.73 -13.53 -9.97
CA LYS A 46 33.70 -13.94 -9.00
C LYS A 46 33.18 -12.67 -8.30
N LEU A 47 32.01 -12.19 -8.74
CA LEU A 47 31.27 -11.14 -8.04
C LEU A 47 30.40 -11.76 -6.95
N GLU A 48 30.25 -11.07 -5.83
CA GLU A 48 29.32 -11.46 -4.77
C GLU A 48 27.90 -11.49 -5.36
N GLY A 49 27.15 -12.56 -5.11
CA GLY A 49 25.81 -12.73 -5.69
C GLY A 49 25.72 -13.60 -6.95
N ALA A 50 26.83 -13.82 -7.65
CA ALA A 50 26.87 -14.55 -8.93
C ALA A 50 26.91 -16.09 -8.76
N ASN A 51 26.83 -16.59 -7.53
CA ASN A 51 26.77 -18.02 -7.25
C ASN A 51 25.41 -18.57 -7.73
N LEU A 52 25.40 -19.69 -8.47
CA LEU A 52 24.20 -20.44 -8.87
C LEU A 52 23.99 -21.70 -8.00
N GLY A 53 24.68 -21.77 -6.86
CA GLY A 53 24.73 -22.95 -5.97
C GLY A 53 24.19 -22.68 -4.57
N ALA A 54 24.63 -23.48 -3.59
CA ALA A 54 24.20 -23.33 -2.21
C ALA A 54 24.56 -21.95 -1.63
N PRO A 55 23.71 -21.39 -0.75
CA PRO A 55 23.98 -20.12 -0.10
C PRO A 55 25.32 -20.12 0.67
N GLU A 56 26.28 -19.31 0.23
CA GLU A 56 27.53 -19.08 0.97
C GLU A 56 27.33 -17.95 1.98
N ARG A 57 27.76 -18.15 3.24
CA ARG A 57 27.79 -17.07 4.23
C ARG A 57 28.80 -16.01 3.80
N LEU A 58 28.42 -14.73 3.92
CA LEU A 58 29.34 -13.63 3.68
C LEU A 58 30.48 -13.72 4.71
N ALA A 59 31.67 -14.11 4.28
CA ALA A 59 32.84 -14.03 5.14
C ALA A 59 33.08 -12.54 5.46
N LYS A 60 33.39 -12.21 6.72
CA LYS A 60 33.87 -10.86 7.05
C LYS A 60 35.04 -10.57 6.11
N PRO A 61 35.07 -9.42 5.41
CA PRO A 61 36.18 -9.13 4.52
C PRO A 61 37.45 -9.17 5.38
N SER A 62 38.33 -10.13 5.08
CA SER A 62 39.71 -10.04 5.55
C SER A 62 40.20 -8.72 5.00
N SER A 63 40.41 -7.75 5.88
CA SER A 63 40.84 -6.38 5.59
C SER A 63 41.67 -6.34 4.31
N ALA A 64 41.12 -5.68 3.29
CA ALA A 64 41.74 -5.34 2.02
C ALA A 64 43.11 -6.00 1.80
N ARG A 65 43.14 -7.17 1.17
CA ARG A 65 44.37 -7.64 0.49
C ARG A 65 44.60 -6.70 -0.70
N GLY A 66 45.12 -5.51 -0.41
CA GLY A 66 45.75 -4.67 -1.42
C GLY A 66 46.96 -5.38 -1.99
N PHE A 67 47.40 -4.98 -3.18
CA PHE A 67 48.70 -5.34 -3.75
C PHE A 67 49.83 -4.64 -2.99
N GLY A 68 49.92 -4.91 -1.69
CA GLY A 68 50.85 -4.28 -0.75
C GLY A 68 51.74 -5.31 -0.06
N ARG A 69 52.85 -4.81 0.51
CA ARG A 69 53.85 -5.59 1.24
C ARG A 69 53.18 -6.35 2.39
N VAL A 70 53.28 -7.67 2.37
CA VAL A 70 52.69 -8.53 3.40
C VAL A 70 53.34 -8.20 4.75
N LEU A 71 52.53 -7.96 5.80
CA LEU A 71 52.99 -7.58 7.14
C LEU A 71 53.80 -8.67 7.86
N THR A 72 53.71 -9.92 7.39
CA THR A 72 54.41 -11.07 7.98
C THR A 72 55.74 -11.30 7.27
N LYS A 73 56.84 -11.43 8.03
CA LYS A 73 58.14 -11.85 7.49
C LYS A 73 57.98 -13.24 6.86
N PRO A 74 58.49 -13.49 5.64
CA PRO A 74 58.40 -14.81 5.03
C PRO A 74 59.21 -15.82 5.84
N ASP A 75 58.59 -16.93 6.23
CA ASP A 75 59.27 -17.98 6.99
C ASP A 75 60.25 -18.73 6.07
N PRO A 76 61.54 -18.84 6.45
CA PRO A 76 62.57 -19.44 5.58
C PRO A 76 62.40 -20.95 5.39
N LYS A 77 61.55 -21.60 6.21
CA LYS A 77 61.19 -23.02 6.06
C LYS A 77 60.03 -23.25 5.08
N SER A 78 59.23 -22.22 4.79
CA SER A 78 58.11 -22.30 3.83
C SER A 78 58.55 -21.78 2.46
N PHE A 79 59.40 -22.53 1.79
CA PHE A 79 59.78 -22.26 0.40
C PHE A 79 59.01 -23.18 -0.54
N ILE A 80 58.68 -22.67 -1.74
CA ILE A 80 57.96 -23.44 -2.74
C ILE A 80 58.90 -24.51 -3.30
N ARG A 81 58.51 -25.79 -3.22
CA ARG A 81 59.30 -26.91 -3.76
C ARG A 81 59.01 -27.11 -5.24
N LYS A 82 59.98 -27.68 -5.97
CA LYS A 82 59.82 -28.06 -7.38
C LYS A 82 58.63 -29.02 -7.52
N GLY A 83 57.61 -28.61 -8.28
CA GLY A 83 56.41 -29.41 -8.51
C GLY A 83 55.18 -29.01 -7.67
N GLU A 84 55.35 -28.18 -6.64
CA GLU A 84 54.28 -27.87 -5.67
C GLU A 84 53.14 -27.05 -6.28
N ARG A 85 53.40 -26.27 -7.34
CA ARG A 85 52.39 -25.50 -8.09
C ARG A 85 52.02 -26.10 -9.44
N SER A 86 52.63 -27.21 -9.83
CA SER A 86 52.30 -27.92 -11.07
C SER A 86 51.34 -29.08 -10.77
N ALA A 87 50.12 -28.74 -10.36
CA ALA A 87 49.03 -29.70 -10.30
C ALA A 87 48.31 -29.76 -11.66
N THR A 88 49.04 -30.16 -12.72
CA THR A 88 48.44 -30.51 -14.02
C THR A 88 48.31 -32.02 -14.21
N ALA A 89 48.74 -32.82 -13.25
CA ALA A 89 48.47 -34.25 -13.23
C ALA A 89 47.37 -34.52 -12.20
N VAL A 90 46.16 -34.80 -12.69
CA VAL A 90 45.08 -35.43 -11.92
C VAL A 90 45.54 -36.84 -11.58
N VAL A 91 46.47 -36.97 -10.64
CA VAL A 91 46.75 -38.24 -10.00
C VAL A 91 45.57 -38.48 -9.08
N SER A 92 44.73 -39.43 -9.50
CA SER A 92 43.64 -40.02 -8.75
C SER A 92 44.19 -40.64 -7.48
N ALA A 93 44.53 -39.81 -6.50
CA ALA A 93 44.88 -40.26 -5.17
C ALA A 93 43.65 -40.97 -4.62
N LYS A 94 43.77 -42.29 -4.43
CA LYS A 94 42.94 -43.10 -3.54
C LYS A 94 42.91 -42.41 -2.17
N ARG A 95 42.01 -41.43 -2.01
CA ARG A 95 41.59 -40.94 -0.71
C ARG A 95 40.46 -41.87 -0.26
N THR A 96 40.63 -42.46 0.91
CA THR A 96 39.66 -43.24 1.67
C THR A 96 38.51 -42.37 2.21
N ARG A 97 37.96 -41.52 1.35
CA ARG A 97 36.71 -40.81 1.55
C ARG A 97 35.95 -40.99 0.25
N GLU A 98 34.79 -41.65 0.35
CA GLU A 98 33.82 -41.87 -0.73
C GLU A 98 33.92 -40.75 -1.78
N PRO A 99 34.28 -41.06 -3.03
CA PRO A 99 34.37 -40.03 -4.05
C PRO A 99 33.00 -39.36 -4.13
N SER A 100 32.96 -38.02 -4.02
CA SER A 100 31.71 -37.27 -4.15
C SER A 100 31.02 -37.75 -5.42
N SER A 101 29.92 -38.48 -5.22
CA SER A 101 29.20 -39.20 -6.26
C SER A 101 29.02 -38.27 -7.45
N LYS A 102 29.56 -38.67 -8.61
CA LYS A 102 29.25 -38.00 -9.89
C LYS A 102 27.74 -37.85 -9.93
N PHE A 103 27.26 -36.64 -10.19
CA PHE A 103 25.83 -36.34 -10.24
C PHE A 103 25.14 -37.40 -11.12
N THR A 104 24.37 -38.27 -10.48
CA THR A 104 23.62 -39.35 -11.10
C THR A 104 22.15 -38.99 -10.98
N TYR A 105 21.44 -39.00 -12.10
CA TYR A 105 19.99 -38.89 -12.06
C TYR A 105 19.45 -40.14 -11.36
N ALA A 106 18.62 -39.95 -10.34
CA ALA A 106 17.95 -41.06 -9.67
C ALA A 106 16.92 -41.67 -10.64
N GLY A 107 17.13 -42.94 -11.02
CA GLY A 107 16.20 -43.73 -11.83
C GLY A 107 16.72 -44.07 -13.23
N GLN A 108 16.24 -45.20 -13.77
CA GLN A 108 16.45 -45.55 -15.17
C GLN A 108 15.48 -44.74 -16.04
N ALA A 109 15.99 -43.82 -16.86
CA ALA A 109 15.17 -42.95 -17.71
C ALA A 109 14.38 -43.71 -18.80
N LYS A 110 14.70 -44.97 -19.05
CA LYS A 110 14.03 -45.82 -20.05
C LYS A 110 13.96 -47.27 -19.56
N PRO A 111 12.86 -48.00 -19.79
CA PRO A 111 12.80 -49.42 -19.52
C PRO A 111 13.85 -50.17 -20.35
N ALA A 112 14.35 -51.30 -19.82
CA ALA A 112 15.29 -52.14 -20.53
C ALA A 112 14.70 -52.59 -21.87
N VAL A 113 15.51 -52.57 -22.92
CA VAL A 113 15.11 -53.05 -24.25
C VAL A 113 14.89 -54.56 -24.20
N VAL A 114 13.80 -55.03 -24.82
CA VAL A 114 13.47 -56.46 -24.94
C VAL A 114 14.68 -57.23 -25.47
N ARG A 115 15.03 -58.33 -24.79
CA ARG A 115 16.22 -59.12 -25.15
C ARG A 115 15.91 -59.97 -26.40
N LYS A 116 16.95 -60.33 -27.16
CA LYS A 116 16.81 -61.16 -28.38
C LYS A 116 16.10 -62.50 -28.12
N ASP A 117 16.25 -63.04 -26.92
CA ASP A 117 15.71 -64.35 -26.53
C ASP A 117 14.29 -64.26 -25.91
N GLU A 118 13.81 -63.04 -25.64
CA GLU A 118 12.50 -62.77 -25.06
C GLU A 118 11.45 -62.72 -26.16
N LYS A 119 10.75 -63.84 -26.35
CA LYS A 119 9.68 -63.95 -27.34
C LYS A 119 8.43 -63.22 -26.79
N PRO A 120 7.78 -62.34 -27.57
CA PRO A 120 6.52 -61.75 -27.16
C PRO A 120 5.48 -62.86 -26.92
N ILE A 121 4.46 -62.58 -26.10
CA ILE A 121 3.38 -63.53 -25.84
C ILE A 121 2.67 -63.81 -27.17
N MET A 122 3.02 -64.95 -27.79
CA MET A 122 2.47 -65.38 -29.07
C MET A 122 1.13 -66.07 -28.85
N GLY A 123 0.15 -65.80 -29.71
CA GLY A 123 -1.13 -66.52 -29.70
C GLY A 123 -2.27 -65.84 -28.95
N LEU A 124 -2.16 -64.55 -28.61
CA LEU A 124 -3.31 -63.71 -28.23
C LEU A 124 -4.28 -63.57 -29.42
N LYS A 125 -5.08 -64.62 -29.65
CA LYS A 125 -6.22 -64.58 -30.57
C LYS A 125 -7.45 -64.24 -29.75
N SER A 126 -8.03 -63.07 -29.98
CA SER A 126 -9.33 -62.73 -29.44
C SER A 126 -10.40 -63.58 -30.15
N ALA A 127 -11.32 -64.18 -29.40
CA ALA A 127 -12.50 -64.86 -29.96
C ALA A 127 -13.57 -63.86 -30.48
N LYS A 128 -13.25 -62.56 -30.54
CA LYS A 128 -14.18 -61.52 -30.99
C LYS A 128 -14.42 -61.62 -32.49
N ASN A 129 -15.69 -61.74 -32.88
CA ASN A 129 -16.11 -61.63 -34.27
C ASN A 129 -16.20 -60.14 -34.65
N PHE A 130 -15.18 -59.66 -35.37
CA PHE A 130 -15.05 -58.26 -35.77
C PHE A 130 -16.18 -57.80 -36.71
N VAL A 131 -16.76 -58.70 -37.52
CA VAL A 131 -17.87 -58.34 -38.42
C VAL A 131 -19.10 -57.96 -37.60
N THR A 132 -19.47 -58.80 -36.64
CA THR A 132 -20.63 -58.54 -35.77
C THR A 132 -20.38 -57.35 -34.84
N ALA A 133 -19.16 -57.18 -34.33
CA ALA A 133 -18.84 -56.09 -33.42
C ALA A 133 -18.87 -54.73 -34.14
N ASN A 134 -18.28 -54.63 -35.33
CA ASN A 134 -18.27 -53.39 -36.10
C ASN A 134 -19.69 -53.00 -36.55
N ALA A 135 -20.52 -54.00 -36.89
CA ALA A 135 -21.92 -53.78 -37.24
C ALA A 135 -22.70 -53.20 -36.06
N VAL A 136 -22.58 -53.80 -34.87
CA VAL A 136 -23.25 -53.33 -33.66
C VAL A 136 -22.74 -51.94 -33.25
N GLU A 137 -21.44 -51.71 -33.30
CA GLU A 137 -20.83 -50.40 -32.99
C GLU A 137 -21.36 -49.30 -33.92
N SER A 138 -21.49 -49.58 -35.22
CA SER A 138 -22.02 -48.61 -36.18
C SER A 138 -23.51 -48.32 -35.97
N ILE A 139 -24.30 -49.34 -35.59
CA ILE A 139 -25.74 -49.20 -35.33
C ILE A 139 -25.99 -48.40 -34.05
N LEU A 140 -25.20 -48.66 -33.01
CA LEU A 140 -25.32 -47.98 -31.71
C LEU A 140 -24.60 -46.62 -31.68
N ALA A 141 -23.81 -46.30 -32.70
CA ALA A 141 -23.12 -45.03 -32.81
C ALA A 141 -24.15 -43.90 -32.88
N VAL A 142 -24.20 -43.09 -31.82
CA VAL A 142 -24.97 -41.86 -31.82
C VAL A 142 -24.36 -40.91 -32.85
N PRO A 143 -25.12 -40.39 -33.83
CA PRO A 143 -24.60 -39.43 -34.79
C PRO A 143 -23.90 -38.28 -34.04
N GLY A 144 -22.65 -38.01 -34.42
CA GLY A 144 -21.82 -37.02 -33.76
C GLY A 144 -22.50 -35.65 -33.71
N HIS A 145 -22.06 -34.77 -32.81
CA HIS A 145 -22.67 -33.45 -32.60
C HIS A 145 -22.75 -32.60 -33.89
N ARG A 146 -21.95 -32.90 -34.92
CA ARG A 146 -22.00 -32.26 -36.24
C ARG A 146 -23.21 -32.66 -37.09
N ALA A 147 -23.78 -33.85 -36.90
CA ALA A 147 -24.98 -34.30 -37.62
C ALA A 147 -26.28 -33.81 -36.96
N ARG A 148 -26.24 -33.43 -35.68
CA ARG A 148 -27.40 -32.93 -34.92
C ARG A 148 -27.55 -31.42 -34.94
N VAL A 149 -26.52 -30.69 -35.35
CA VAL A 149 -26.44 -29.25 -35.10
C VAL A 149 -26.26 -28.53 -36.43
N VAL A 150 -27.38 -28.33 -37.12
CA VAL A 150 -27.59 -27.01 -37.73
C VAL A 150 -27.74 -26.09 -36.53
N THR A 151 -26.67 -25.38 -36.14
CA THR A 151 -26.72 -24.38 -35.07
C THR A 151 -27.66 -23.28 -35.55
N GLU A 152 -28.94 -23.39 -35.26
CA GLU A 152 -29.82 -22.24 -35.35
C GLU A 152 -29.30 -21.16 -34.38
N PRO A 153 -29.37 -19.88 -34.74
CA PRO A 153 -28.95 -18.81 -33.87
C PRO A 153 -29.72 -18.91 -32.54
N PRO A 154 -29.06 -18.71 -31.39
CA PRO A 154 -29.70 -18.86 -30.09
C PRO A 154 -30.90 -17.91 -29.98
N GLN A 155 -32.08 -18.46 -29.71
CA GLN A 155 -33.29 -17.67 -29.49
C GLN A 155 -33.25 -17.07 -28.09
N TYR A 156 -33.00 -15.76 -28.00
CA TYR A 156 -32.90 -15.06 -26.72
C TYR A 156 -34.25 -14.88 -26.00
N VAL A 157 -35.36 -15.03 -26.74
CA VAL A 157 -36.73 -14.93 -26.23
C VAL A 157 -37.13 -16.18 -25.44
N SER A 158 -36.58 -17.35 -25.78
CA SER A 158 -36.89 -18.62 -25.13
C SER A 158 -35.99 -18.92 -23.93
N LYS A 159 -35.29 -17.91 -23.40
CA LYS A 159 -34.50 -18.08 -22.17
C LYS A 159 -35.44 -18.31 -20.99
N GLN A 160 -35.11 -19.26 -20.14
CA GLN A 160 -35.88 -19.59 -18.92
C GLN A 160 -36.05 -18.37 -18.00
N ASP A 161 -35.05 -17.49 -17.98
CA ASP A 161 -35.01 -16.31 -17.12
C ASP A 161 -35.48 -15.03 -17.86
N TYR A 162 -36.06 -15.16 -19.07
CA TYR A 162 -36.54 -14.00 -19.81
C TYR A 162 -37.68 -13.31 -19.07
N GLY A 163 -37.53 -12.01 -18.81
CA GLY A 163 -38.50 -11.24 -18.02
C GLY A 163 -38.44 -11.45 -16.50
N GLN A 164 -37.55 -12.31 -16.00
CA GLN A 164 -37.33 -12.48 -14.56
C GLN A 164 -36.23 -11.53 -14.07
N VAL A 165 -36.42 -10.96 -12.88
CA VAL A 165 -35.42 -10.12 -12.23
C VAL A 165 -34.33 -11.03 -11.64
N PRO A 166 -33.04 -10.85 -12.02
CA PRO A 166 -31.96 -11.66 -11.47
C PRO A 166 -31.84 -11.55 -9.94
N ARG A 167 -31.60 -12.70 -9.28
CA ARG A 167 -31.51 -12.81 -7.81
C ARG A 167 -30.46 -11.89 -7.17
N TYR A 168 -29.39 -11.54 -7.87
CA TYR A 168 -28.37 -10.64 -7.31
C TYR A 168 -28.90 -9.22 -7.11
N LEU A 169 -29.88 -8.76 -7.89
CA LEU A 169 -30.41 -7.40 -7.77
C LEU A 169 -31.18 -7.19 -6.47
N SER A 170 -31.83 -8.23 -5.91
CA SER A 170 -32.45 -8.11 -4.59
C SER A 170 -31.38 -7.97 -3.49
N GLN A 171 -30.27 -8.73 -3.60
CA GLN A 171 -29.16 -8.63 -2.66
C GLN A 171 -28.52 -7.24 -2.65
N VAL A 172 -28.33 -6.65 -3.83
CA VAL A 172 -27.79 -5.28 -3.98
C VAL A 172 -28.75 -4.25 -3.40
N LYS A 173 -30.06 -4.40 -3.61
CA LYS A 173 -31.06 -3.49 -3.00
C LYS A 173 -31.03 -3.57 -1.47
N ASP A 174 -30.93 -4.77 -0.91
CA ASP A 174 -30.84 -4.97 0.54
C ASP A 174 -29.54 -4.39 1.11
N GLU A 175 -28.43 -4.48 0.37
CA GLU A 175 -27.16 -3.87 0.74
C GLU A 175 -27.23 -2.35 0.76
N ILE A 176 -27.74 -1.73 -0.31
CA ILE A 176 -27.95 -0.27 -0.39
C ILE A 176 -28.88 0.20 0.73
N ALA A 177 -29.96 -0.52 1.01
CA ALA A 177 -30.89 -0.16 2.08
C ALA A 177 -30.21 -0.19 3.46
N ARG A 178 -29.40 -1.21 3.73
CA ARG A 178 -28.62 -1.30 4.98
C ARG A 178 -27.58 -0.20 5.10
N GLU A 179 -26.83 0.07 4.03
CA GLU A 179 -25.83 1.14 4.01
C GLU A 179 -26.48 2.50 4.25
N ASN A 180 -27.57 2.80 3.56
CA ASN A 180 -28.32 4.05 3.76
C ASN A 180 -28.82 4.20 5.20
N SER A 181 -29.33 3.13 5.81
CA SER A 181 -29.76 3.18 7.22
C SER A 181 -28.60 3.45 8.18
N MET A 182 -27.41 2.87 7.91
CA MET A 182 -26.21 3.10 8.71
C MET A 182 -25.69 4.54 8.56
N ILE A 183 -25.71 5.08 7.34
CA ILE A 183 -25.34 6.47 7.07
C ILE A 183 -26.32 7.40 7.78
N GLU A 184 -27.62 7.14 7.71
CA GLU A 184 -28.64 7.94 8.38
C GLU A 184 -28.45 7.94 9.91
N GLU A 185 -28.19 6.78 10.51
CA GLU A 185 -27.89 6.68 11.93
C GLU A 185 -26.61 7.42 12.32
N PHE A 186 -25.55 7.32 11.53
CA PHE A 186 -24.29 8.04 11.77
C PHE A 186 -24.46 9.55 11.67
N VAL A 187 -25.16 10.02 10.64
CA VAL A 187 -25.48 11.45 10.47
C VAL A 187 -26.37 11.95 11.60
N ARG A 188 -27.36 11.16 12.04
CA ARG A 188 -28.22 11.49 13.18
C ARG A 188 -27.44 11.55 14.49
N GLN A 189 -26.56 10.58 14.76
CA GLN A 189 -25.71 10.60 15.95
C GLN A 189 -24.75 11.79 15.95
N ASN A 190 -24.09 12.06 14.82
CA ASN A 190 -23.22 13.24 14.71
C ASN A 190 -24.00 14.54 14.84
N ARG A 191 -25.19 14.66 14.23
CA ARG A 191 -26.03 15.85 14.41
C ARG A 191 -26.40 16.04 15.87
N ASN A 192 -26.80 14.98 16.57
CA ASN A 192 -27.13 15.06 17.99
C ASN A 192 -25.90 15.42 18.84
N LEU A 193 -24.71 14.90 18.51
CA LEU A 193 -23.45 15.25 19.19
C LEU A 193 -23.05 16.72 18.94
N LEU A 194 -23.25 17.23 17.73
CA LEU A 194 -23.03 18.66 17.41
C LEU A 194 -24.09 19.57 18.05
N GLU A 195 -25.31 19.09 18.31
CA GLU A 195 -26.35 19.83 19.04
C GLU A 195 -26.09 19.82 20.57
N GLU A 196 -25.45 18.79 21.14
CA GLU A 196 -25.11 18.71 22.57
C GLU A 196 -23.79 19.40 22.96
N ASP A 197 -22.77 19.42 22.08
CA ASP A 197 -21.52 20.14 22.33
C ASP A 197 -21.66 21.61 21.90
N GLY A 198 -22.27 22.42 22.77
CA GLY A 198 -22.57 23.86 22.58
C GLY A 198 -21.36 24.79 22.39
N ARG A 199 -20.27 24.31 21.79
CA ARG A 199 -19.06 25.06 21.45
C ARG A 199 -19.04 25.41 19.98
N GLY A 200 -19.79 26.45 19.64
CA GLY A 200 -19.70 27.09 18.33
C GLY A 200 -21.02 27.12 17.59
N ARG A 201 -22.07 27.64 18.24
CA ARG A 201 -23.24 28.16 17.55
C ARG A 201 -22.77 29.37 16.73
N ALA A 202 -22.29 29.09 15.53
CA ALA A 202 -21.81 30.05 14.57
C ALA A 202 -23.04 30.51 13.79
N GLU A 203 -23.73 31.52 14.32
CA GLU A 203 -24.95 32.03 13.70
C GLU A 203 -24.59 33.01 12.60
N PRO A 204 -25.29 32.95 11.45
CA PRO A 204 -25.20 34.02 10.47
C PRO A 204 -25.68 35.32 11.13
N MET A 205 -24.88 36.39 11.03
CA MET A 205 -25.29 37.71 11.48
C MET A 205 -26.48 38.18 10.65
N ASP A 206 -27.49 38.80 11.29
CA ASP A 206 -28.60 39.37 10.54
C ASP A 206 -28.11 40.50 9.62
N GLU A 207 -28.72 40.60 8.44
CA GLU A 207 -28.29 41.53 7.40
C GLU A 207 -28.56 42.99 7.81
N ARG A 208 -29.61 43.24 8.61
CA ARG A 208 -29.92 44.58 9.12
C ARG A 208 -28.90 45.03 10.15
N GLU A 209 -28.52 44.13 11.06
CA GLU A 209 -27.49 44.39 12.06
C GLU A 209 -26.13 44.62 11.40
N ARG A 210 -25.80 43.84 10.36
CA ARG A 210 -24.58 44.02 9.56
C ARG A 210 -24.52 45.42 8.93
N LEU A 211 -25.60 45.87 8.28
CA LEU A 211 -25.66 47.20 7.66
C LEU A 211 -25.54 48.33 8.69
N ALA A 212 -26.25 48.22 9.81
CA ALA A 212 -26.14 49.19 10.90
C ALA A 212 -24.72 49.28 11.47
N LEU A 213 -24.03 48.14 11.58
CA LEU A 213 -22.65 48.09 12.03
C LEU A 213 -21.70 48.76 11.03
N VAL A 214 -21.87 48.49 9.73
CA VAL A 214 -21.09 49.14 8.65
C VAL A 214 -21.28 50.65 8.69
N ASP A 215 -22.51 51.14 8.84
CA ASP A 215 -22.78 52.57 8.93
C ASP A 215 -22.13 53.21 10.17
N SER A 216 -22.14 52.52 11.31
CA SER A 216 -21.47 52.98 12.52
C SER A 216 -19.95 53.05 12.37
N LEU A 217 -19.35 52.09 11.65
CA LEU A 217 -17.91 52.07 11.35
C LEU A 217 -17.51 53.15 10.36
N LYS A 218 -18.32 53.42 9.34
CA LYS A 218 -18.13 54.54 8.40
C LYS A 218 -18.19 55.89 9.11
N ALA A 219 -19.17 56.09 10.00
CA ALA A 219 -19.24 57.30 10.81
C ALA A 219 -18.02 57.49 11.72
N LYS A 220 -17.51 56.39 12.31
CA LYS A 220 -16.26 56.42 13.10
C LYS A 220 -15.05 56.75 12.22
N TRP A 221 -14.97 56.17 11.02
CA TRP A 221 -13.92 56.48 10.04
C TRP A 221 -13.95 57.95 9.66
N ASP A 222 -15.11 58.53 9.35
CA ASP A 222 -15.26 59.95 9.01
C ASP A 222 -14.77 60.86 10.15
N HIS A 223 -15.09 60.51 11.40
CA HIS A 223 -14.64 61.27 12.58
C HIS A 223 -13.12 61.23 12.76
N VAL A 224 -12.50 60.05 12.64
CA VAL A 224 -11.04 59.89 12.76
C VAL A 224 -10.33 60.54 11.57
N ASN A 225 -10.85 60.36 10.36
CA ASN A 225 -10.32 60.96 9.14
C ASN A 225 -10.41 62.49 9.20
N GLY A 226 -11.51 63.06 9.70
CA GLY A 226 -11.65 64.50 9.92
C GLY A 226 -10.60 65.06 10.91
N LYS A 227 -10.23 64.30 11.95
CA LYS A 227 -9.12 64.66 12.86
C LYS A 227 -7.76 64.53 12.18
N TYR A 228 -7.56 63.48 11.38
CA TYR A 228 -6.34 63.24 10.62
C TYR A 228 -6.09 64.34 9.58
N GLN A 229 -7.10 64.73 8.81
CA GLN A 229 -7.02 65.81 7.81
C GLN A 229 -6.65 67.16 8.44
N LYS A 230 -7.15 67.46 9.65
CA LYS A 230 -6.72 68.64 10.42
C LYS A 230 -5.24 68.59 10.78
N LEU A 231 -4.57 67.45 10.76
CA LEU A 231 -3.12 67.35 10.94
C LEU A 231 -2.34 67.39 9.62
N CYS A 232 -2.95 67.02 8.50
CA CYS A 232 -2.29 66.92 7.19
C CYS A 232 -1.72 68.24 6.65
N HIS A 233 -2.23 69.40 7.06
CA HIS A 233 -1.67 70.69 6.65
C HIS A 233 -0.29 70.98 7.28
N ASN A 234 0.12 70.21 8.29
CA ASN A 234 1.45 70.34 8.89
C ASN A 234 2.47 69.58 8.04
N VAL A 235 3.30 70.32 7.29
CA VAL A 235 4.33 69.75 6.42
C VAL A 235 5.50 69.16 7.21
N VAL A 236 5.80 69.72 8.39
CA VAL A 236 6.88 69.26 9.27
C VAL A 236 6.32 68.92 10.66
N PHE A 237 6.64 67.72 11.15
CA PHE A 237 6.24 67.25 12.48
C PHE A 237 7.41 67.32 13.46
N ASP A 238 7.70 68.51 13.99
CA ASP A 238 8.91 68.77 14.80
C ASP A 238 8.94 68.08 16.17
N THR A 239 7.77 67.68 16.70
CA THR A 239 7.65 67.09 18.03
C THR A 239 7.23 65.63 17.94
N LEU A 240 7.86 64.75 18.72
CA LEU A 240 7.52 63.32 18.80
C LEU A 240 6.03 63.06 19.09
N GLY A 241 5.38 63.92 19.88
CA GLY A 241 3.95 63.82 20.17
C GLY A 241 3.05 64.04 18.96
N LYS A 242 3.43 64.92 18.01
CA LYS A 242 2.69 65.12 16.76
C LYS A 242 2.82 63.89 15.84
N VAL A 243 4.02 63.33 15.74
CA VAL A 243 4.28 62.09 14.98
C VAL A 243 3.47 60.93 15.54
N ARG A 244 3.51 60.71 16.86
CA ARG A 244 2.72 59.64 17.51
C ARG A 244 1.22 59.76 17.25
N ARG A 245 0.65 60.98 17.34
CA ARG A 245 -0.78 61.19 17.05
C ARG A 245 -1.14 60.89 15.60
N LYS A 246 -0.26 61.22 14.65
CA LYS A 246 -0.45 60.87 13.23
C LYS A 246 -0.44 59.34 13.05
N GLU A 247 0.55 58.66 13.61
CA GLU A 247 0.65 57.20 13.54
C GLU A 247 -0.55 56.50 14.20
N THR A 248 -1.08 57.01 15.32
CA THR A 248 -2.28 56.43 15.93
C THR A 248 -3.50 56.56 15.03
N PHE A 249 -3.70 57.72 14.40
CA PHE A 249 -4.81 57.90 13.45
C PHE A 249 -4.65 57.03 12.20
N GLU A 250 -3.45 56.87 11.66
CA GLU A 250 -3.20 55.96 10.52
C GLU A 250 -3.48 54.50 10.88
N LYS A 251 -3.05 54.06 12.06
CA LYS A 251 -3.35 52.70 12.56
C LYS A 251 -4.85 52.48 12.76
N GLU A 252 -5.55 53.45 13.32
CA GLU A 252 -7.01 53.40 13.49
C GLU A 252 -7.74 53.38 12.14
N LEU A 253 -7.34 54.22 11.19
CA LEU A 253 -7.94 54.26 9.85
C LEU A 253 -7.75 52.94 9.10
N THR A 254 -6.53 52.42 9.09
CA THR A 254 -6.23 51.11 8.44
C THR A 254 -6.92 49.93 9.12
N GLN A 255 -7.25 50.02 10.41
CA GLN A 255 -8.08 49.02 11.08
C GLN A 255 -9.54 49.14 10.64
N LEU A 256 -10.11 50.34 10.66
CA LEU A 256 -11.50 50.57 10.25
C LEU A 256 -11.75 50.17 8.80
N GLU A 257 -10.80 50.45 7.90
CA GLU A 257 -10.89 50.04 6.49
C GLU A 257 -10.95 48.52 6.34
N ARG A 258 -10.13 47.77 7.09
CA ARG A 258 -10.16 46.31 7.08
C ARG A 258 -11.47 45.76 7.64
N ASP A 259 -11.97 46.34 8.73
CA ASP A 259 -13.20 45.90 9.38
C ASP A 259 -14.42 46.17 8.47
N ILE A 260 -14.47 47.32 7.79
CA ILE A 260 -15.50 47.64 6.80
C ILE A 260 -15.44 46.67 5.61
N GLN A 261 -14.26 46.42 5.05
CA GLN A 261 -14.09 45.48 3.93
C GLN A 261 -14.53 44.06 4.30
N LEU A 262 -14.25 43.62 5.53
CA LEU A 262 -14.66 42.30 6.01
C LEU A 262 -16.18 42.18 6.07
N LEU A 263 -16.86 43.21 6.59
CA LEU A 263 -18.32 43.23 6.69
C LEU A 263 -18.99 43.41 5.32
N GLU A 264 -18.40 44.17 4.39
CA GLU A 264 -18.96 44.41 3.05
C GLU A 264 -18.81 43.20 2.10
N LYS A 265 -17.84 42.31 2.32
CA LYS A 265 -17.59 41.13 1.47
C LYS A 265 -18.69 40.06 1.52
N GLY A 266 -19.66 40.16 2.43
CA GLY A 266 -20.86 39.30 2.47
C GLY A 266 -21.04 38.56 3.79
N HIS A 267 -21.48 37.30 3.73
CA HIS A 267 -21.96 36.50 4.86
C HIS A 267 -20.94 36.38 6.00
N VAL A 268 -21.15 37.14 7.08
CA VAL A 268 -20.34 37.10 8.31
C VAL A 268 -21.02 36.21 9.34
N VAL A 269 -20.24 35.28 9.90
CA VAL A 269 -20.69 34.37 10.94
C VAL A 269 -20.14 34.84 12.27
N VAL A 270 -21.02 35.03 13.25
CA VAL A 270 -20.62 35.43 14.60
C VAL A 270 -20.51 34.17 15.45
N ALA A 271 -19.30 33.88 15.92
CA ALA A 271 -19.11 32.93 17.00
C ALA A 271 -19.44 33.64 18.32
N SER A 272 -20.47 33.19 19.03
CA SER A 272 -20.72 33.63 20.41
C SER A 272 -19.59 33.11 21.31
N SER A 273 -18.50 33.87 21.38
CA SER A 273 -17.54 33.74 22.47
C SER A 273 -18.11 34.54 23.63
N ASN A 274 -18.58 33.83 24.67
CA ASN A 274 -18.88 34.44 25.96
C ASN A 274 -17.58 35.02 26.52
N ASN A 275 -17.28 36.25 26.14
CA ASN A 275 -16.16 37.01 26.68
C ASN A 275 -16.71 38.15 27.54
N ASP A 276 -17.58 37.80 28.48
CA ASP A 276 -17.86 38.63 29.65
C ASP A 276 -16.64 38.55 30.58
N ARG A 277 -15.59 39.30 30.24
CA ARG A 277 -14.55 39.67 31.19
C ARG A 277 -14.92 41.02 31.79
N TYR A 278 -15.52 40.97 32.98
CA TYR A 278 -15.41 42.03 33.98
C TYR A 278 -13.95 42.17 34.44
#